data_AF-A0A0M3JH44-F1
#
_entry.id   AF-A0A0M3JH44-F1
#
_cell.length_a   1.000
_cell.length_b   1.000
_cell.length_c   1.000
_cell.angle_alpha   90.00
_cell.angle_beta   90.00
_cell.angle_gamma   90.00
#
_symmetry.space_group_name_H-M   'P 1'
#
loop_
_entity.id
_entity.type
_entity.pdbx_description
1 polymer ?
#
loop_
_entity_poly.entity_id
_entity_poly.type
_entity_poly.pdbx_seq_one_letter_code
_entity_poly.pdbx_strand_id
1 'polypeptide(L)' 'MYSGVDGREMEVQIFFGIVYYQRLRHMIADKFQVRSTGAVDPVTNQPVQGRKRGGGIRFGEMERDALIAHGA' A
#
# COMPACT_ATOMS: atom_id res chain seq x y z
N MET A 1 34.46 4.34 -5.45
CA MET A 1 33.40 3.30 -5.36
C MET A 1 33.07 2.89 -6.79
N TYR A 2 32.75 1.61 -7.05
CA TYR A 2 32.48 1.12 -8.41
C TYR A 2 30.98 0.90 -8.63
N SER A 3 30.50 1.14 -9.85
CA SER A 3 29.12 0.87 -10.25
C SER A 3 28.86 -0.64 -10.30
N GLY A 4 27.81 -1.11 -9.60
CA GLY A 4 27.41 -2.52 -9.62
C GLY A 4 26.73 -2.98 -10.91
N VAL A 5 26.37 -2.05 -11.80
CA VAL A 5 25.74 -2.35 -13.10
C VAL A 5 26.79 -2.44 -14.20
N ASP A 6 27.69 -1.45 -14.29
CA ASP A 6 28.63 -1.31 -15.42
C ASP A 6 30.10 -1.60 -15.06
N GLY A 7 30.42 -1.81 -13.78
CA GLY A 7 31.77 -2.11 -13.30
C GLY A 7 32.77 -0.94 -13.35
N ARG A 8 32.35 0.24 -13.80
CA ARG A 8 33.21 1.44 -13.88
C ARG A 8 33.32 2.16 -12.55
N GLU A 9 34.43 2.87 -12.35
CA GLU A 9 34.61 3.75 -11.18
C GLU A 9 33.63 4.93 -11.24
N MET A 10 33.02 5.26 -10.10
CA MET A 10 32.15 6.43 -9.98
C MET A 10 32.97 7.71 -10.08
N GLU A 11 32.47 8.69 -10.84
CA GLU A 11 33.16 9.96 -11.09
C GLU A 11 33.49 10.76 -9.82
N VAL A 12 32.72 10.52 -8.75
CA VAL A 12 32.89 11.20 -7.46
C VAL A 12 33.09 10.21 -6.32
N GLN A 13 33.76 10.69 -5.27
CA GLN A 13 33.92 9.93 -4.03
C GLN A 13 32.60 9.91 -3.25
N ILE A 14 32.09 8.71 -2.99
CA ILE A 14 30.89 8.50 -2.17
C ILE A 14 31.29 8.50 -0.70
N PHE A 15 30.60 9.29 0.12
CA PHE A 15 30.76 9.24 1.58
C PHE A 15 30.04 8.02 2.15
N PHE A 16 30.75 7.18 2.89
CA PHE A 16 30.21 6.00 3.56
C PHE A 16 30.75 5.94 4.99
N GLY A 17 29.96 5.36 5.90
CA GLY A 17 30.30 5.25 7.31
C GLY A 17 29.43 4.23 8.03
N ILE A 18 29.81 3.90 9.25
CA ILE A 18 29.08 2.94 10.09
C ILE A 18 28.04 3.72 10.89
N VAL A 19 26.76 3.36 10.71
CA VAL A 19 25.64 3.95 11.45
C VAL A 19 24.80 2.82 12.05
N TYR A 20 24.36 2.99 13.30
CA TYR A 20 23.47 2.03 13.94
C TYR A 20 22.04 2.22 13.44
N TYR A 21 21.48 1.18 12.81
CA TYR A 21 20.10 1.19 12.32
C TYR A 21 19.15 0.52 13.32
N GLN A 22 17.95 1.07 13.44
CA GLN A 22 16.87 0.50 14.22
C GLN A 22 15.73 0.06 13.30
N ARG A 23 15.26 -1.17 13.46
CA ARG A 23 14.11 -1.69 12.72
C ARG A 23 12.81 -1.39 13.46
N LEU A 24 11.86 -0.79 12.75
CA LEU A 24 10.52 -0.55 13.27
C LEU A 24 9.65 -1.82 13.20
N ARG A 25 8.72 -1.95 14.15
CA ARG A 25 7.88 -3.14 14.30
C ARG A 25 6.77 -3.30 13.24
N HIS A 26 6.33 -2.21 12.62
CA HIS A 26 5.15 -2.24 11.76
C HIS A 26 5.50 -2.73 10.37
N MET A 27 4.87 -3.83 9.94
CA MET A 27 5.11 -4.44 8.65
C MET A 27 3.99 -4.07 7.65
N ILE A 28 4.35 -3.93 6.37
CA ILE A 28 3.39 -3.67 5.28
C ILE A 28 2.47 -4.86 5.07
N ALA A 29 2.99 -6.08 5.25
CA ALA A 29 2.22 -7.32 5.16
C ALA A 29 1.00 -7.33 6.09
N ASP A 30 1.06 -6.63 7.23
CA ASP A 30 -0.05 -6.54 8.17
C ASP A 30 -1.14 -5.57 7.75
N LYS A 31 -1.04 -4.93 6.57
CA LYS A 31 -1.95 -3.88 6.10
C LYS A 31 -2.66 -4.20 4.78
N PHE A 32 -2.20 -5.18 4.01
CA PHE A 32 -2.84 -5.50 2.72
C PHE A 32 -4.27 -6.04 2.91
N GLN A 33 -5.16 -5.76 1.95
CA GLN A 33 -6.52 -6.28 1.88
C GLN A 33 -6.96 -6.36 0.41
N VAL A 34 -7.61 -7.46 0.03
CA VAL A 34 -8.19 -7.68 -1.30
C VAL A 34 -9.52 -8.41 -1.15
N ARG A 35 -10.46 -8.16 -2.05
CA ARG A 35 -11.76 -8.83 -2.11
C ARG A 35 -12.23 -8.95 -3.56
N SER A 36 -12.70 -10.13 -3.95
CA SER A 36 -13.46 -10.37 -5.19
C SER A 36 -14.94 -10.56 -4.89
N THR A 37 -15.30 -11.61 -4.15
CA THR A 37 -16.65 -11.92 -3.65
C THR A 37 -16.58 -12.27 -2.16
N GLY A 38 -17.73 -12.35 -1.47
CA GLY A 38 -17.75 -12.71 -0.05
C GLY A 38 -19.09 -12.40 0.62
N ALA A 39 -19.10 -12.49 1.95
CA ALA A 39 -20.29 -12.25 2.75
C ALA A 39 -20.87 -10.83 2.54
N VAL A 40 -22.19 -10.76 2.58
CA VAL A 40 -22.99 -9.53 2.50
C VAL A 40 -23.85 -9.40 3.75
N ASP A 41 -24.14 -8.17 4.12
CA ASP A 41 -25.05 -7.84 5.20
C ASP A 41 -26.50 -8.18 4.79
N PRO A 42 -27.29 -8.87 5.62
CA PRO A 42 -28.62 -9.35 5.23
C PRO A 42 -29.66 -8.24 5.09
N VAL A 43 -29.45 -7.06 5.67
CA VAL A 43 -30.41 -5.95 5.60
C VAL A 43 -30.14 -5.09 4.37
N THR A 44 -28.87 -4.71 4.18
CA THR A 44 -28.45 -3.78 3.12
C THR A 44 -27.97 -4.46 1.84
N ASN A 45 -27.72 -5.77 1.89
CA ASN A 45 -27.05 -6.55 0.84
C ASN A 45 -25.67 -6.00 0.45
N GLN A 46 -25.04 -5.18 1.32
CA GLN A 46 -23.72 -4.61 1.06
C GLN A 46 -22.59 -5.52 1.58
N PRO A 47 -21.39 -5.45 0.99
CA PRO A 47 -20.19 -6.07 1.54
C PRO A 47 -19.97 -5.80 3.03
N VAL A 48 -19.79 -6.85 3.84
CA VAL A 48 -19.52 -6.70 5.29
C VAL A 48 -18.21 -5.95 5.57
N GLN A 49 -18.11 -5.29 6.73
CA GLN A 49 -16.89 -4.60 7.15
C GLN A 49 -15.83 -5.57 7.70
N GLY A 50 -14.55 -5.21 7.48
CA GLY A 50 -13.41 -5.74 8.23
C GLY A 50 -12.57 -6.76 7.47
N ARG A 51 -11.25 -6.53 7.45
CA ARG A 51 -10.31 -7.39 6.72
C ARG A 51 -10.35 -8.86 7.14
N LYS A 52 -10.42 -9.15 8.44
CA LYS A 52 -10.45 -10.53 8.96
C LYS A 52 -11.65 -11.35 8.43
N ARG A 53 -12.70 -10.67 7.95
CA ARG A 53 -13.92 -11.27 7.40
C ARG A 53 -13.96 -11.24 5.87
N GLY A 54 -12.86 -10.89 5.20
CA GLY A 54 -12.88 -10.63 3.75
C GLY A 54 -13.80 -9.45 3.39
N GLY A 55 -13.89 -8.47 4.28
CA GLY A 55 -14.80 -7.34 4.14
C GLY A 55 -14.51 -6.47 2.92
N GLY A 56 -15.52 -5.73 2.49
CA GLY A 56 -15.43 -4.79 1.37
C GLY A 56 -14.57 -3.58 1.72
N ILE A 57 -14.09 -2.90 0.67
CA ILE A 57 -13.50 -1.56 0.79
C ILE A 57 -14.64 -0.56 0.64
N ARG A 58 -14.70 0.43 1.55
CA ARG A 58 -15.70 1.47 1.49
C ARG A 58 -15.36 2.47 0.38
N PHE A 59 -16.27 2.63 -0.56
CA PHE A 59 -16.30 3.78 -1.45
C PHE A 59 -17.13 4.87 -0.77
N GLY A 60 -16.48 5.95 -0.35
CA GLY A 60 -17.10 7.02 0.44
C GLY A 60 -17.66 8.16 -0.40
N GLU A 61 -18.11 9.20 0.30
CA GLU A 61 -18.71 10.37 -0.33
C GLU A 61 -17.69 11.20 -1.11
N MET A 62 -16.46 11.33 -0.59
CA MET A 62 -15.40 12.06 -1.28
C MET A 62 -14.96 11.33 -2.55
N GLU A 63 -14.89 10.00 -2.52
CA GLU A 63 -14.55 9.22 -3.71
C GLU A 63 -15.67 9.31 -4.77
N ARG A 64 -16.94 9.36 -4.34
CA ARG A 64 -18.07 9.62 -5.23
C ARG A 64 -17.95 10.99 -5.89
N ASP A 65 -17.72 12.04 -5.11
CA ASP A 65 -17.66 13.42 -5.61
C ASP A 65 -16.49 13.60 -6.58
N ALA A 66 -15.35 12.96 -6.30
CA ALA A 66 -14.22 12.92 -7.23
C ALA A 66 -14.58 12.24 -8.56
N LEU A 67 -15.32 11.13 -8.52
CA LEU A 67 -15.71 10.40 -9.73
C LEU A 67 -16.70 11.20 -10.59
N ILE A 68 -17.67 11.86 -9.94
CA ILE A 68 -18.61 12.77 -10.60
C ILE A 68 -17.87 13.94 -11.25
N ALA A 69 -16.89 14.54 -10.56
CA ALA A 69 -16.09 15.65 -11.10
C ALA A 69 -15.28 15.25 -12.35
N HIS A 70 -14.86 13.99 -12.42
CA HIS A 70 -14.19 13.44 -13.60
C HIS A 70 -15.14 13.11 -14.77
N GLY A 71 -16.46 13.13 -14.56
CA GLY A 71 -17.46 12.82 -15.59
C GLY A 71 -17.59 11.33 -15.92
N ALA A 72 -17.25 10.46 -14.97
CA ALA A 72 -17.35 9.01 -15.08
C ALA A 72 -18.66 8.45 -14.49
#